data_AF-A0A924CZP9-F1
#
_entry.id   AF-A0A924CZP9-F1
#
_cell.length_a   1.000
_cell.length_b   1.000
_cell.length_c   1.000
_cell.angle_alpha   90.00
_cell.angle_beta   90.00
_cell.angle_gamma   90.00
#
_symmetry.space_group_name_H-M   'P 1'
#
loop_
_entity.id
_entity.type
_entity.pdbx_description
1 polymer ?
#
loop_
_entity_poly.entity_id
_entity_poly.type
_entity_poly.pdbx_seq_one_letter_code
_entity_poly.pdbx_strand_id
1 'polypeptide(L)'
;MISAAQVAALFPRAAAEHQRALAGRGPALFDRLGITGQRLHFLLAQLGHESEGLTRVVEGLNYRPERLMVVFPGLFPTLPLAAPYANNSEKLANFVYAGRYGNGPPASGDGYRFSGRGYIQITWRENYEKIGRLVGFDLVANPGLAASPDHALEVACGFWTFKKLNAVTDTGDFTAVTRVINARLVGLDDRRAWLDKVIRVMAPAAAPTAVMPPAATVVAVQRALRARGFSGIGAADGDPGPRTLAAVAEFRRRQNIAPGGIDAALLAALDIVI
;
A
#
# COMPACT_ATOMS: atom_id res chain seq x y z
N MET A 1 6.24 -7.48 -12.55
CA MET A 1 5.44 -6.24 -12.69
C MET A 1 4.01 -6.51 -12.22
N ILE A 2 3.28 -5.48 -11.79
CA ILE A 2 1.88 -5.63 -11.33
C ILE A 2 0.93 -5.82 -12.52
N SER A 3 -0.03 -6.74 -12.41
CA SER A 3 -1.06 -7.01 -13.43
C SER A 3 -2.38 -6.30 -13.14
N ALA A 4 -3.25 -6.15 -14.14
CA ALA A 4 -4.59 -5.57 -13.95
C ALA A 4 -5.43 -6.33 -12.90
N ALA A 5 -5.33 -7.67 -12.86
CA ALA A 5 -6.00 -8.48 -11.85
C ALA A 5 -5.48 -8.19 -10.42
N GLN A 6 -4.16 -8.01 -10.28
CA GLN A 6 -3.57 -7.62 -9.00
C GLN A 6 -4.00 -6.21 -8.58
N VAL A 7 -4.06 -5.25 -9.52
CA VAL A 7 -4.59 -3.90 -9.24
C VAL A 7 -6.04 -3.97 -8.75
N ALA A 8 -6.90 -4.73 -9.42
CA ALA A 8 -8.30 -4.90 -9.02
C ALA A 8 -8.43 -5.55 -7.64
N ALA A 9 -7.60 -6.55 -7.32
CA ALA A 9 -7.59 -7.19 -6.00
C ALA A 9 -7.07 -6.26 -4.88
N LEU A 10 -6.10 -5.39 -5.19
CA LEU A 10 -5.59 -4.41 -4.23
C LEU A 10 -6.57 -3.26 -3.99
N PHE A 11 -7.19 -2.73 -5.04
CA PHE A 11 -7.98 -1.50 -4.99
C PHE A 11 -9.39 -1.70 -5.54
N PRO A 12 -10.18 -2.67 -5.04
CA PRO A 12 -11.44 -3.09 -5.67
C PRO A 12 -12.52 -2.00 -5.69
N ARG A 13 -12.41 -0.99 -4.83
CA ARG A 13 -13.35 0.14 -4.75
C ARG A 13 -12.87 1.40 -5.46
N ALA A 14 -11.62 1.42 -5.96
CA ALA A 14 -11.11 2.55 -6.70
C ALA A 14 -11.89 2.74 -8.01
N ALA A 15 -12.01 3.98 -8.48
CA ALA A 15 -12.63 4.25 -9.77
C ALA A 15 -11.89 3.49 -10.89
N ALA A 16 -12.64 3.06 -11.90
CA ALA A 16 -12.10 2.22 -12.96
C ALA A 16 -10.98 2.93 -13.76
N GLU A 17 -11.03 4.26 -13.91
CA GLU A 17 -9.93 4.99 -14.55
C GLU A 17 -8.63 4.89 -13.74
N HIS A 18 -8.69 5.00 -12.41
CA HIS A 18 -7.51 4.90 -11.55
C HIS A 18 -6.90 3.49 -11.60
N GLN A 19 -7.73 2.45 -11.58
CA GLN A 19 -7.26 1.07 -11.74
C GLN A 19 -6.62 0.86 -13.12
N ARG A 20 -7.25 1.33 -14.20
CA ARG A 20 -6.72 1.22 -15.56
C ARG A 20 -5.41 1.97 -15.73
N ALA A 21 -5.30 3.19 -15.21
CA ALA A 21 -4.08 3.97 -15.27
C ALA A 21 -2.93 3.28 -14.52
N LEU A 22 -3.20 2.74 -13.32
CA LEU A 22 -2.19 2.03 -12.54
C LEU A 22 -1.74 0.74 -13.21
N ALA A 23 -2.66 -0.05 -13.76
CA ALA A 23 -2.34 -1.28 -14.46
C ALA A 23 -1.63 -1.04 -15.81
N GLY A 24 -2.07 -0.03 -16.56
CA GLY A 24 -1.59 0.23 -17.92
C GLY A 24 -0.28 1.02 -17.98
N ARG A 25 -0.12 2.05 -17.13
CA ARG A 25 1.07 2.93 -17.12
C ARG A 25 2.07 2.59 -16.03
N GLY A 26 1.59 2.02 -14.92
CA GLY A 26 2.42 1.71 -13.76
C GLY A 26 3.64 0.86 -14.09
N PRO A 27 3.53 -0.28 -14.79
CA PRO A 27 4.68 -1.16 -15.07
C PRO A 27 5.90 -0.43 -15.65
N ALA A 28 5.71 0.31 -16.76
CA ALA A 28 6.80 1.06 -17.40
C ALA A 28 7.33 2.20 -16.52
N LEU A 29 6.46 2.88 -15.77
CA LEU A 29 6.84 3.94 -14.83
C LEU A 29 7.70 3.39 -13.68
N PHE A 30 7.28 2.28 -13.09
CA PHE A 30 7.97 1.63 -11.97
C PHE A 30 9.36 1.15 -12.40
N ASP A 31 9.46 0.52 -13.58
CA ASP A 31 10.74 0.06 -14.12
C ASP A 31 11.69 1.24 -14.37
N ARG A 32 11.20 2.31 -15.02
CA ARG A 32 11.98 3.54 -15.28
C ARG A 32 12.52 4.19 -14.00
N LEU A 33 11.77 4.12 -12.90
CA LEU A 33 12.15 4.71 -11.61
C LEU A 33 12.83 3.71 -10.66
N GLY A 34 13.04 2.47 -11.10
CA GLY A 34 13.61 1.40 -10.27
C GLY A 34 12.76 1.05 -9.04
N ILE A 35 11.44 1.23 -9.12
CA ILE A 35 10.50 0.91 -8.04
C ILE A 35 9.99 -0.52 -8.26
N THR A 36 10.86 -1.51 -8.05
CA THR A 36 10.57 -2.93 -8.27
C THR A 36 10.71 -3.75 -6.98
N GLY A 37 10.21 -4.99 -6.97
CA GLY A 37 10.29 -5.88 -5.82
C GLY A 37 9.72 -5.26 -4.53
N GLN A 38 10.52 -5.23 -3.47
CA GLN A 38 10.13 -4.66 -2.18
C GLN A 38 9.75 -3.18 -2.27
N ARG A 39 10.41 -2.38 -3.13
CA ARG A 39 10.10 -0.97 -3.34
C ARG A 39 8.68 -0.78 -3.84
N LEU A 40 8.26 -1.63 -4.79
CA LEU A 40 6.89 -1.63 -5.29
C LEU A 40 5.90 -2.03 -4.19
N HIS A 41 6.22 -3.04 -3.39
CA HIS A 41 5.35 -3.47 -2.30
C HIS A 41 5.11 -2.34 -1.29
N PHE A 42 6.19 -1.65 -0.90
CA PHE A 42 6.12 -0.58 0.06
C PHE A 42 5.39 0.63 -0.53
N LEU A 43 5.68 1.01 -1.78
CA LEU A 43 4.94 2.07 -2.47
C LEU A 43 3.44 1.78 -2.46
N LEU A 44 3.01 0.62 -2.97
CA LEU A 44 1.59 0.27 -3.07
C LEU A 44 0.88 0.25 -1.71
N ALA A 45 1.58 -0.20 -0.66
CA ALA A 45 1.04 -0.19 0.70
C ALA A 45 0.80 1.24 1.20
N GLN A 46 1.76 2.14 0.97
CA GLN A 46 1.63 3.54 1.35
C GLN A 46 0.51 4.23 0.54
N LEU A 47 0.43 4.00 -0.77
CA LEU A 47 -0.66 4.53 -1.59
C LEU A 47 -2.02 4.02 -1.12
N GLY A 48 -2.13 2.73 -0.78
CA GLY A 48 -3.36 2.14 -0.24
C GLY A 48 -3.82 2.84 1.04
N HIS A 49 -2.91 3.11 1.96
CA HIS A 49 -3.25 3.82 3.19
C HIS A 49 -3.61 5.30 2.95
N GLU A 50 -2.74 6.05 2.25
CA GLU A 50 -2.88 7.52 2.08
C GLU A 50 -4.12 7.95 1.31
N SER A 51 -4.72 7.03 0.53
CA SER A 51 -5.87 7.32 -0.34
C SER A 51 -7.09 6.45 -0.06
N GLU A 52 -7.10 5.72 1.06
CA GLU A 52 -8.14 4.76 1.41
C GLU A 52 -8.44 3.76 0.26
N GLY A 53 -7.36 3.21 -0.31
CA GLY A 53 -7.41 2.30 -1.46
C GLY A 53 -7.76 2.99 -2.78
N LEU A 54 -7.18 4.18 -3.02
CA LEU A 54 -7.40 5.04 -4.19
C LEU A 54 -8.85 5.53 -4.35
N THR A 55 -9.61 5.57 -3.26
CA THR A 55 -10.99 6.08 -3.25
C THR A 55 -11.06 7.56 -2.88
N ARG A 56 -10.02 8.09 -2.22
CA ARG A 56 -9.89 9.49 -1.85
C ARG A 56 -8.64 10.08 -2.46
N VAL A 57 -8.83 10.89 -3.50
CA VAL A 57 -7.74 11.54 -4.25
C VAL A 57 -7.75 13.06 -4.12
N VAL A 58 -8.72 13.62 -3.39
CA VAL A 58 -8.76 15.03 -2.99
C VAL A 58 -9.16 15.08 -1.53
N GLU A 59 -8.49 15.90 -0.75
CA GLU A 59 -8.83 16.05 0.66
C GLU A 59 -10.25 16.65 0.85
N GLY A 60 -10.91 16.23 1.91
CA GLY A 60 -12.22 16.74 2.29
C GLY A 60 -12.09 17.72 3.45
N LEU A 61 -12.26 19.01 3.18
CA LEU A 61 -12.22 20.08 4.18
C LEU A 61 -13.62 20.64 4.46
N ASN A 62 -14.62 19.76 4.51
CA ASN A 62 -16.02 20.14 4.69
C ASN A 62 -16.52 19.69 6.06
N TYR A 63 -16.43 20.57 7.06
CA TYR A 63 -16.74 20.25 8.45
C TYR A 63 -17.86 21.12 9.00
N ARG A 64 -18.67 20.54 9.88
CA ARG A 64 -19.58 21.30 10.75
C ARG A 64 -18.76 22.12 11.78
N PRO A 65 -19.31 23.22 12.34
CA PRO A 65 -18.58 24.07 13.28
C PRO A 65 -17.98 23.31 14.46
N GLU A 66 -18.74 22.37 15.04
CA GLU A 66 -18.31 21.57 16.19
C GLU A 66 -17.12 20.67 15.81
N ARG A 67 -17.14 20.12 14.60
CA ARG A 67 -16.06 19.26 14.12
C ARG A 67 -14.79 20.05 13.85
N LEU A 68 -14.90 21.30 13.39
CA LEU A 68 -13.74 22.20 13.23
C LEU A 68 -13.02 22.43 14.56
N MET A 69 -13.76 22.56 15.66
CA MET A 69 -13.17 22.72 17.00
C MET A 69 -12.40 21.47 17.46
N VAL A 70 -12.79 20.29 16.98
CA VAL A 70 -12.10 19.03 17.30
C VAL A 70 -10.88 18.80 16.40
N VAL A 71 -10.99 19.12 15.10
CA VAL A 71 -9.93 18.87 14.12
C VAL A 71 -8.84 19.96 14.19
N PHE A 72 -9.22 21.20 14.47
CA PHE A 72 -8.30 22.35 14.57
C PHE A 72 -8.53 23.14 15.87
N PRO A 73 -8.37 22.53 17.05
CA PRO A 73 -8.70 23.16 18.34
C PRO A 73 -7.93 24.46 18.60
N GLY A 74 -6.69 24.56 18.10
CA GLY A 74 -5.88 25.78 18.23
C GLY A 74 -6.32 26.94 17.33
N LEU A 75 -7.01 26.66 16.22
CA LEU A 75 -7.55 27.69 15.31
C LEU A 75 -9.01 28.03 15.64
N PHE A 76 -9.77 27.05 16.13
CA PHE A 76 -11.19 27.18 16.42
C PHE A 76 -11.52 26.71 17.84
N PRO A 77 -11.14 27.46 18.88
CA PRO A 77 -11.44 27.08 20.26
C PRO A 77 -12.92 27.28 20.64
N THR A 78 -13.69 28.02 19.83
CA THR A 78 -15.10 28.35 20.10
C THR A 78 -15.96 28.28 18.84
N LEU A 79 -17.26 28.05 19.00
CA LEU A 79 -18.23 28.02 17.90
C LEU A 79 -18.26 29.32 17.08
N PRO A 80 -18.24 30.54 17.67
CA PRO A 80 -18.23 31.78 16.89
C PRO A 80 -17.00 31.91 15.97
N LEU A 81 -15.85 31.38 16.37
CA LEU A 81 -14.64 31.38 15.52
C LEU A 81 -14.70 30.30 14.43
N ALA A 82 -15.34 29.17 14.70
CA ALA A 82 -15.48 28.06 13.77
C ALA A 82 -16.54 28.31 12.69
N ALA A 83 -17.70 28.87 13.08
CA ALA A 83 -18.89 28.99 12.23
C ALA A 83 -18.63 29.62 10.85
N PRO A 84 -17.79 30.67 10.70
CA PRO A 84 -17.53 31.28 9.40
C PRO A 84 -16.81 30.38 8.39
N TYR A 85 -16.17 29.29 8.84
CA TYR A 85 -15.41 28.34 8.01
C TYR A 85 -16.13 27.00 7.83
N ALA A 86 -17.25 26.81 8.52
CA ALA A 86 -18.01 25.57 8.45
C ALA A 86 -18.66 25.40 7.09
N ASN A 87 -18.70 24.15 6.64
CA ASN A 87 -19.25 23.73 5.36
C ASN A 87 -18.71 24.51 4.14
N ASN A 88 -17.49 25.06 4.24
CA ASN A 88 -16.84 25.85 3.19
C ASN A 88 -15.37 25.46 3.06
N SER A 89 -15.10 24.44 2.26
CA SER A 89 -13.76 23.87 2.09
C SER A 89 -12.73 24.85 1.53
N GLU A 90 -13.14 25.71 0.61
CA GLU A 90 -12.22 26.70 0.03
C GLU A 90 -11.78 27.73 1.08
N LYS A 91 -12.75 28.34 1.77
CA LYS A 91 -12.46 29.33 2.81
C LYS A 91 -11.65 28.72 3.96
N LEU A 92 -11.97 27.48 4.35
CA LEU A 92 -11.23 26.77 5.39
C LEU A 92 -9.80 26.47 4.94
N ALA A 93 -9.59 25.92 3.74
CA ALA A 93 -8.27 25.60 3.21
C ALA A 93 -7.40 26.87 3.10
N ASN A 94 -7.96 27.94 2.55
CA ASN A 94 -7.28 29.23 2.40
C ASN A 94 -6.84 29.82 3.75
N PHE A 95 -7.58 29.54 4.83
CA PHE A 95 -7.21 29.98 6.17
C PHE A 95 -6.16 29.07 6.82
N VAL A 96 -6.41 27.75 6.85
CA VAL A 96 -5.54 26.78 7.54
C VAL A 96 -4.15 26.68 6.88
N TYR A 97 -4.09 26.88 5.57
CA TYR A 97 -2.87 26.70 4.78
C TYR A 97 -2.22 28.02 4.32
N ALA A 98 -2.65 29.17 4.83
CA ALA A 98 -2.04 30.44 4.47
C ALA A 98 -0.59 30.58 4.96
N GLY A 99 0.26 31.20 4.14
CA GLY A 99 1.60 31.66 4.53
C GLY A 99 2.61 30.55 4.83
N ARG A 100 2.38 29.32 4.36
CA ARG A 100 3.21 28.15 4.63
C ARG A 100 3.67 27.49 3.35
N TYR A 101 4.93 27.09 3.31
CA TYR A 101 5.51 26.24 2.23
C TYR A 101 5.15 26.75 0.81
N GLY A 102 5.34 28.05 0.60
CA GLY A 102 5.06 28.73 -0.66
C GLY A 102 3.64 29.26 -0.84
N ASN A 103 2.66 28.86 -0.03
CA ASN A 103 1.31 29.42 -0.12
C ASN A 103 1.29 30.89 0.29
N GLY A 104 0.57 31.72 -0.47
CA GLY A 104 0.30 33.11 -0.14
C GLY A 104 -0.64 33.32 1.07
N PRO A 105 -1.04 34.58 1.35
CA PRO A 105 -2.06 34.88 2.35
C PRO A 105 -3.43 34.28 1.96
N PRO A 106 -4.42 34.22 2.86
CA PRO A 106 -5.72 33.59 2.55
C PRO A 106 -6.40 34.13 1.29
N ALA A 107 -6.24 35.42 1.00
CA ALA A 107 -6.81 36.07 -0.18
C ALA A 107 -6.22 35.59 -1.53
N SER A 108 -5.07 34.90 -1.51
CA SER A 108 -4.46 34.34 -2.73
C SER A 108 -5.22 33.14 -3.30
N GLY A 109 -6.03 32.46 -2.49
CA GLY A 109 -6.66 31.18 -2.88
C GLY A 109 -5.72 29.97 -2.85
N ASP A 110 -4.46 30.15 -2.43
CA ASP A 110 -3.44 29.10 -2.50
C ASP A 110 -3.74 27.90 -1.61
N GLY A 111 -4.36 28.12 -0.45
CA GLY A 111 -4.67 27.03 0.47
C GLY A 111 -5.60 26.00 -0.18
N TYR A 112 -6.65 26.46 -0.87
CA TYR A 112 -7.54 25.57 -1.61
C TYR A 112 -6.92 25.07 -2.92
N ARG A 113 -6.22 25.94 -3.65
CA ARG A 113 -5.58 25.59 -4.92
C ARG A 113 -4.52 24.50 -4.76
N PHE A 114 -3.79 24.48 -3.64
CA PHE A 114 -2.73 23.51 -3.33
C PHE A 114 -3.05 22.64 -2.11
N SER A 115 -4.34 22.39 -1.88
CA SER A 115 -4.86 21.38 -0.96
C SER A 115 -4.37 19.96 -1.31
N GLY A 116 -4.50 19.01 -0.39
CA GLY A 116 -4.17 17.59 -0.55
C GLY A 116 -4.81 16.96 -1.80
N ARG A 117 -3.97 16.45 -2.72
CA ARG A 117 -4.41 15.72 -3.92
C ARG A 117 -3.55 14.50 -4.23
N GLY A 118 -4.15 13.56 -4.96
CA GLY A 118 -3.52 12.34 -5.47
C GLY A 118 -3.38 11.24 -4.44
N TYR A 119 -2.74 10.15 -4.85
CA TYR A 119 -2.64 8.93 -4.04
C TYR A 119 -1.79 9.07 -2.77
N ILE A 120 -0.93 10.09 -2.70
CA ILE A 120 -0.06 10.39 -1.55
C ILE A 120 -0.39 11.74 -0.90
N GLN A 121 -1.49 12.38 -1.30
CA GLN A 121 -1.98 13.66 -0.77
C GLN A 121 -0.90 14.76 -0.75
N ILE A 122 -0.37 15.13 -1.92
CA ILE A 122 0.55 16.27 -2.01
C ILE A 122 -0.20 17.56 -1.64
N THR A 123 0.43 18.41 -0.84
CA THR A 123 -0.12 19.69 -0.36
C THR A 123 0.95 20.77 -0.49
N TRP A 124 0.55 22.04 -0.51
CA TRP A 124 1.39 23.24 -0.54
C TRP A 124 2.00 23.55 -1.91
N ARG A 125 1.96 24.82 -2.31
CA ARG A 125 2.49 25.31 -3.59
C ARG A 125 3.90 24.80 -3.88
N GLU A 126 4.80 24.86 -2.89
CA GLU A 126 6.19 24.44 -3.05
C GLU A 126 6.33 22.97 -3.46
N ASN A 127 5.48 22.07 -2.94
CA ASN A 127 5.52 20.66 -3.34
C ASN A 127 4.90 20.46 -4.73
N TYR A 128 3.82 21.18 -5.06
CA TYR A 128 3.25 21.16 -6.41
C TYR A 128 4.29 21.59 -7.45
N GLU A 129 5.06 22.64 -7.16
CA GLU A 129 6.16 23.09 -8.01
C GLU A 129 7.28 22.05 -8.15
N LYS A 130 7.80 21.56 -7.02
CA LYS A 130 8.95 20.63 -7.00
C LYS A 130 8.60 19.31 -7.67
N ILE A 131 7.45 18.74 -7.33
CA ILE A 131 7.00 17.45 -7.87
C ILE A 131 6.60 17.62 -9.33
N GLY A 132 5.86 18.69 -9.66
CA GLY A 132 5.51 19.01 -11.04
C GLY A 132 6.71 19.06 -11.97
N ARG A 133 7.78 19.76 -11.57
CA ARG A 133 9.05 19.77 -12.32
C ARG A 133 9.67 18.38 -12.48
N LEU A 134 9.64 17.54 -11.44
CA LEU A 134 10.19 16.19 -11.48
C LEU A 134 9.44 15.26 -12.44
N VAL A 135 8.12 15.42 -12.55
CA VAL A 135 7.27 14.57 -13.39
C VAL A 135 6.98 15.18 -14.77
N GLY A 136 7.39 16.43 -15.00
CA GLY A 136 7.19 17.15 -16.25
C GLY A 136 5.79 17.75 -16.42
N PHE A 137 5.08 18.03 -15.32
CA PHE A 137 3.73 18.62 -15.34
C PHE A 137 3.72 19.99 -14.68
N ASP A 138 3.00 20.94 -15.27
CA ASP A 138 2.71 22.21 -14.60
C ASP A 138 1.54 22.05 -13.62
N LEU A 139 1.85 21.48 -12.45
CA LEU A 139 0.89 21.29 -11.36
C LEU A 139 0.53 22.61 -10.67
N VAL A 140 1.29 23.69 -10.88
CA VAL A 140 0.94 25.00 -10.32
C VAL A 140 -0.21 25.60 -11.10
N ALA A 141 -0.09 25.62 -12.43
CA ALA A 141 -1.15 26.06 -13.32
C ALA A 141 -2.35 25.11 -13.25
N ASN A 142 -2.10 23.79 -13.16
CA ASN A 142 -3.12 22.75 -13.24
C ASN A 142 -3.08 21.78 -12.04
N PRO A 143 -3.42 22.23 -10.82
CA PRO A 143 -3.31 21.39 -9.62
C PRO A 143 -4.22 20.16 -9.65
N GLY A 144 -5.31 20.21 -10.41
CA GLY A 144 -6.22 19.08 -10.60
C GLY A 144 -5.56 17.84 -11.23
N LEU A 145 -4.47 18.01 -11.99
CA LEU A 145 -3.73 16.88 -12.57
C LEU A 145 -3.25 15.92 -11.47
N ALA A 146 -2.87 16.44 -10.30
CA ALA A 146 -2.40 15.61 -9.18
C ALA A 146 -3.42 14.57 -8.69
N ALA A 147 -4.72 14.84 -8.88
CA ALA A 147 -5.81 13.91 -8.54
C ALA A 147 -6.35 13.13 -9.75
N SER A 148 -5.94 13.51 -10.98
CA SER A 148 -6.47 12.90 -12.19
C SER A 148 -6.02 11.44 -12.34
N PRO A 149 -6.85 10.54 -12.89
CA PRO A 149 -6.45 9.16 -13.15
C PRO A 149 -5.17 9.03 -13.97
N ASP A 150 -4.99 9.90 -14.97
CA ASP A 150 -3.86 9.83 -15.89
C ASP A 150 -2.52 10.19 -15.26
N HIS A 151 -2.52 11.03 -14.21
CA HIS A 151 -1.28 11.60 -13.65
C HIS A 151 -1.06 11.32 -12.16
N ALA A 152 -2.08 10.94 -11.39
CA ALA A 152 -1.96 10.75 -9.94
C ALA A 152 -0.88 9.73 -9.56
N LEU A 153 -0.70 8.67 -10.36
CA LEU A 153 0.37 7.69 -10.13
C LEU A 153 1.77 8.28 -10.36
N GLU A 154 1.94 9.06 -11.43
CA GLU A 154 3.21 9.71 -11.76
C GLU A 154 3.57 10.72 -10.69
N VAL A 155 2.60 11.50 -10.21
CA VAL A 155 2.79 12.44 -9.10
C VAL A 155 3.18 11.72 -7.81
N ALA A 156 2.54 10.58 -7.48
CA ALA A 156 2.90 9.79 -6.32
C ALA A 156 4.32 9.19 -6.42
N CYS A 157 4.70 8.68 -7.60
CA CYS A 157 6.06 8.20 -7.85
C CYS A 157 7.08 9.36 -7.85
N GLY A 158 6.70 10.54 -8.33
CA GLY A 158 7.49 11.76 -8.28
C GLY A 158 7.78 12.19 -6.85
N PHE A 159 6.78 12.15 -5.97
CA PHE A 159 6.97 12.34 -4.52
C PHE A 159 7.93 11.30 -3.94
N TRP A 160 7.76 10.02 -4.31
CA TRP A 160 8.62 8.94 -3.85
C TRP A 160 10.10 9.16 -4.22
N THR A 161 10.34 9.57 -5.46
CA THR A 161 11.67 9.97 -5.95
C THR A 161 12.19 11.23 -5.24
N PHE A 162 11.36 12.26 -5.10
CA PHE A 162 11.71 13.50 -4.40
C PHE A 162 12.19 13.25 -2.97
N LYS A 163 11.53 12.33 -2.27
CA LYS A 163 11.88 11.92 -0.90
C LYS A 163 12.96 10.84 -0.83
N LYS A 164 13.51 10.41 -1.97
CA LYS A 164 14.57 9.38 -2.09
C LYS A 164 14.21 8.06 -1.41
N LEU A 165 12.93 7.67 -1.47
CA LEU A 165 12.39 6.55 -0.71
C LEU A 165 12.88 5.17 -1.17
N ASN A 166 13.44 5.05 -2.38
CA ASN A 166 14.11 3.80 -2.82
C ASN A 166 15.22 3.41 -1.83
N ALA A 167 16.14 4.33 -1.53
CA ALA A 167 17.27 4.04 -0.64
C ALA A 167 16.82 3.69 0.79
N VAL A 168 15.76 4.34 1.28
CA VAL A 168 15.17 4.01 2.59
C VAL A 168 14.54 2.62 2.56
N THR A 169 13.83 2.28 1.48
CA THR A 169 13.18 0.98 1.33
C THR A 169 14.18 -0.16 1.24
N ASP A 170 15.35 0.08 0.63
CA ASP A 170 16.42 -0.93 0.50
C ASP A 170 16.99 -1.40 1.84
N THR A 171 16.76 -0.63 2.92
CA THR A 171 17.11 -1.08 4.28
C THR A 171 16.17 -2.15 4.83
N GLY A 172 15.02 -2.36 4.18
CA GLY A 172 13.94 -3.24 4.63
C GLY A 172 13.05 -2.66 5.73
N ASP A 173 13.35 -1.46 6.24
CA ASP A 173 12.60 -0.83 7.33
C ASP A 173 11.36 -0.09 6.82
N PHE A 174 10.21 -0.78 6.84
CA PHE A 174 8.93 -0.20 6.49
C PHE A 174 8.50 0.96 7.41
N THR A 175 8.92 0.94 8.68
CA THR A 175 8.62 2.00 9.64
C THR A 175 9.42 3.25 9.29
N ALA A 176 10.68 3.11 8.86
CA ALA A 176 11.49 4.24 8.38
C ALA A 176 10.86 4.89 7.13
N VAL A 177 10.41 4.10 6.16
CA VAL A 177 9.68 4.61 4.98
C VAL A 177 8.40 5.36 5.42
N THR A 178 7.63 4.77 6.33
CA THR A 178 6.42 5.41 6.88
C THR A 178 6.75 6.73 7.56
N ARG A 179 7.86 6.83 8.29
CA ARG A 179 8.28 8.06 8.98
C ARG A 179 8.60 9.19 8.01
N VAL A 180 9.20 8.88 6.85
CA VAL A 180 9.51 9.89 5.83
C VAL A 180 8.22 10.45 5.20
N ILE A 181 7.20 9.62 5.03
CA ILE A 181 5.89 10.02 4.48
C ILE A 181 5.06 10.75 5.55
N ASN A 182 4.97 10.17 6.74
CA ASN A 182 4.25 10.70 7.89
C ASN A 182 5.13 10.62 9.16
N ALA A 183 5.75 11.74 9.51
CA ALA A 183 6.69 11.82 10.65
C ALA A 183 6.10 11.38 11.99
N ARG A 184 4.77 11.48 12.16
CA ARG A 184 4.05 11.09 13.38
C ARG A 184 3.73 9.61 13.47
N LEU A 185 3.95 8.84 12.39
CA LEU A 185 3.62 7.40 12.28
C LEU A 185 2.14 7.05 12.53
N VAL A 186 1.24 8.04 12.47
CA VAL A 186 -0.20 7.78 12.60
C VAL A 186 -0.63 6.83 11.48
N GLY A 187 -1.32 5.75 11.86
CA GLY A 187 -1.80 4.73 10.92
C GLY A 187 -0.76 3.66 10.56
N LEU A 188 0.36 3.52 11.29
CA LEU A 188 1.38 2.51 10.99
C LEU A 188 0.84 1.07 10.90
N ASP A 189 -0.07 0.68 11.79
CA ASP A 189 -0.67 -0.67 11.77
C ASP A 189 -1.52 -0.90 10.52
N ASP A 190 -2.31 0.09 10.10
CA ASP A 190 -3.09 0.01 8.86
C ASP A 190 -2.17 -0.08 7.63
N ARG A 191 -1.07 0.70 7.61
CA ARG A 191 -0.04 0.59 6.57
C ARG A 191 0.61 -0.79 6.53
N ARG A 192 0.82 -1.43 7.69
CA ARG A 192 1.33 -2.80 7.76
C ARG A 192 0.30 -3.80 7.21
N ALA A 193 -0.99 -3.64 7.53
CA ALA A 193 -2.05 -4.46 6.97
C ALA A 193 -2.16 -4.30 5.44
N TRP A 194 -1.96 -3.09 4.93
CA TRP A 194 -1.81 -2.84 3.49
C TRP A 194 -0.61 -3.56 2.90
N LEU A 195 0.55 -3.52 3.56
CA LEU A 195 1.74 -4.24 3.12
C LEU A 195 1.50 -5.76 3.06
N ASP A 196 0.86 -6.35 4.08
CA ASP A 196 0.52 -7.77 4.10
C ASP A 196 -0.43 -8.14 2.95
N LYS A 197 -1.43 -7.29 2.68
CA LYS A 197 -2.32 -7.44 1.53
C LYS A 197 -1.55 -7.38 0.21
N VAL A 198 -0.63 -6.43 0.08
CA VAL A 198 0.20 -6.26 -1.11
C VAL A 198 1.08 -7.49 -1.33
N ILE A 199 1.79 -7.96 -0.32
CA ILE A 199 2.63 -9.16 -0.42
C ILE A 199 1.79 -10.38 -0.84
N ARG A 200 0.61 -10.57 -0.24
CA ARG A 200 -0.28 -11.68 -0.58
C ARG A 200 -0.79 -11.63 -2.04
N VAL A 201 -1.18 -10.46 -2.53
CA VAL A 201 -1.70 -10.31 -3.91
C VAL A 201 -0.58 -10.29 -4.95
N MET A 202 0.58 -9.75 -4.59
CA MET A 202 1.76 -9.66 -5.46
C MET A 202 2.56 -10.95 -5.49
N ALA A 203 2.33 -11.87 -4.54
CA ALA A 203 2.90 -13.20 -4.58
C ALA A 203 2.63 -13.82 -5.95
N PRO A 204 3.63 -14.47 -6.57
CA PRO A 204 3.37 -15.25 -7.78
C PRO A 204 2.20 -16.17 -7.48
N ALA A 205 1.28 -16.32 -8.46
CA ALA A 205 0.21 -17.28 -8.34
C ALA A 205 0.84 -18.58 -7.84
N ALA A 206 0.40 -19.06 -6.67
CA ALA A 206 0.79 -20.38 -6.22
C ALA A 206 0.61 -21.29 -7.44
N ALA A 207 1.65 -22.07 -7.78
CA ALA A 207 1.53 -23.13 -8.77
C ALA A 207 0.15 -23.79 -8.57
N PRO A 208 -0.61 -24.01 -9.65
CA PRO A 208 -2.04 -24.35 -9.61
C PRO A 208 -2.29 -25.25 -8.42
N THR A 209 -3.11 -24.77 -7.48
CA THR A 209 -3.48 -25.43 -6.22
C THR A 209 -3.23 -26.91 -6.33
N ALA A 210 -2.13 -27.39 -5.73
CA ALA A 210 -1.94 -28.82 -5.56
C ALA A 210 -3.26 -29.32 -4.99
N VAL A 211 -3.96 -30.17 -5.76
CA VAL A 211 -5.20 -30.79 -5.31
C VAL A 211 -4.93 -31.27 -3.90
N MET A 212 -5.73 -30.80 -2.94
CA MET A 212 -5.53 -31.19 -1.54
C MET A 212 -5.47 -32.72 -1.52
N PRO A 213 -4.36 -33.32 -1.04
CA PRO A 213 -4.24 -34.77 -1.08
C PRO A 213 -5.38 -35.39 -0.28
N PRO A 214 -5.83 -36.59 -0.64
CA PRO A 214 -6.77 -37.34 0.19
C PRO A 214 -6.29 -37.36 1.66
N ALA A 215 -7.22 -37.29 2.61
CA ALA A 215 -6.87 -37.29 4.04
C ALA A 215 -5.96 -38.46 4.43
N ALA A 216 -6.14 -39.63 3.81
CA ALA A 216 -5.27 -40.80 3.98
C ALA A 216 -3.80 -40.53 3.61
N THR A 217 -3.57 -39.79 2.52
CA THR A 217 -2.24 -39.36 2.09
C THR A 217 -1.62 -38.41 3.11
N VAL A 218 -2.40 -37.47 3.63
CA VAL A 218 -1.93 -36.52 4.65
C VAL A 218 -1.55 -37.25 5.95
N VAL A 219 -2.35 -38.23 6.38
CA VAL A 219 -2.03 -39.09 7.53
C VAL A 219 -0.71 -39.84 7.31
N ALA A 220 -0.49 -40.39 6.12
CA ALA A 220 0.75 -41.09 5.78
C ALA A 220 1.97 -40.15 5.88
N VAL A 221 1.85 -38.93 5.35
CA VAL A 221 2.90 -37.89 5.45
C VAL A 221 3.17 -37.50 6.90
N GLN A 222 2.13 -37.23 7.69
CA GLN A 222 2.28 -36.88 9.12
C GLN A 222 3.02 -37.99 9.88
N ARG A 223 2.69 -39.27 9.62
CA ARG A 223 3.40 -40.41 10.24
C ARG A 223 4.85 -40.50 9.78
N ALA A 224 5.11 -40.36 8.48
CA ALA A 224 6.45 -40.44 7.90
C ALA A 224 7.38 -39.33 8.40
N LEU A 225 6.87 -38.11 8.58
CA LEU A 225 7.62 -36.99 9.15
C LEU A 225 7.96 -37.23 10.62
N ARG A 226 7.01 -37.74 11.43
CA ARG A 226 7.28 -38.09 12.83
C ARG A 226 8.33 -39.18 12.96
N ALA A 227 8.27 -40.21 12.13
CA ALA A 227 9.26 -41.29 12.12
C ALA A 227 10.68 -40.76 11.82
N ARG A 228 10.79 -39.62 11.11
CA ARG A 228 12.03 -38.92 10.80
C ARG A 228 12.40 -37.81 11.79
N GLY A 229 11.74 -37.78 12.95
CA GLY A 229 12.09 -36.88 14.07
C GLY A 229 11.46 -35.49 14.02
N PHE A 230 10.50 -35.22 13.13
CA PHE A 230 9.76 -33.96 13.13
C PHE A 230 8.73 -33.98 14.28
N SER A 231 8.99 -33.17 15.32
CA SER A 231 8.11 -32.99 16.46
C SER A 231 7.17 -31.78 16.28
N GLY A 232 6.08 -31.73 17.06
CA GLY A 232 5.17 -30.58 17.06
C GLY A 232 4.21 -30.48 15.88
N ILE A 233 4.15 -31.47 14.98
CA ILE A 233 3.36 -31.38 13.73
C ILE A 233 1.83 -31.58 13.89
N GLY A 234 1.30 -31.75 15.11
CA GLY A 234 -0.12 -32.04 15.34
C GLY A 234 -0.45 -33.54 15.27
N ALA A 235 -1.73 -33.93 15.39
CA ALA A 235 -2.21 -35.32 15.29
C ALA A 235 -2.07 -35.86 13.85
N ALA A 236 -2.17 -37.18 13.65
CA ALA A 236 -2.16 -37.77 12.30
C ALA A 236 -3.61 -37.92 11.84
N ASP A 237 -4.24 -36.78 11.58
CA ASP A 237 -5.68 -36.59 11.43
C ASP A 237 -6.12 -36.39 9.97
N GLY A 238 -5.17 -36.28 9.05
CA GLY A 238 -5.45 -36.06 7.64
C GLY A 238 -5.70 -34.60 7.27
N ASP A 239 -5.58 -33.68 8.22
CA ASP A 239 -5.62 -32.24 7.99
C ASP A 239 -4.19 -31.67 7.90
N PRO A 240 -3.77 -31.13 6.73
CA PRO A 240 -2.46 -30.51 6.58
C PRO A 240 -2.47 -29.09 7.14
N GLY A 241 -2.78 -28.95 8.44
CA GLY A 241 -2.75 -27.67 9.14
C GLY A 241 -1.35 -27.02 9.14
N PRO A 242 -1.23 -25.79 9.65
CA PRO A 242 0.00 -24.99 9.54
C PRO A 242 1.28 -25.67 10.05
N ARG A 243 1.16 -26.52 11.08
CA ARG A 243 2.30 -27.26 11.65
C ARG A 243 2.78 -28.39 10.75
N THR A 244 1.85 -29.13 10.13
CA THR A 244 2.16 -30.14 9.10
C THR A 244 2.85 -29.49 7.90
N LEU A 245 2.31 -28.37 7.40
CA LEU A 245 2.88 -27.66 6.24
C LEU A 245 4.27 -27.09 6.53
N ALA A 246 4.51 -26.56 7.74
CA ALA A 246 5.83 -26.10 8.15
C ALA A 246 6.86 -27.24 8.17
N ALA A 247 6.47 -28.42 8.68
CA ALA A 247 7.35 -29.59 8.68
C ALA A 247 7.61 -30.14 7.28
N VAL A 248 6.61 -30.13 6.39
CA VAL A 248 6.79 -30.46 4.96
C VAL A 248 7.80 -29.52 4.32
N ALA A 249 7.63 -28.21 4.50
CA ALA A 249 8.55 -27.21 3.95
C ALA A 249 9.98 -27.38 4.49
N GLU A 250 10.13 -27.70 5.77
CA GLU A 250 11.43 -27.97 6.36
C GLU A 250 12.06 -29.28 5.85
N PHE A 251 11.29 -30.37 5.75
CA PHE A 251 11.77 -31.63 5.20
C PHE A 251 12.27 -31.46 3.77
N ARG A 252 11.50 -30.78 2.91
CA ARG A 252 11.92 -30.47 1.53
C ARG A 252 13.25 -29.72 1.48
N ARG A 253 13.42 -28.71 2.33
CA ARG A 253 14.69 -27.97 2.42
C ARG A 253 15.85 -28.89 2.83
N ARG A 254 15.65 -29.76 3.83
CA ARG A 254 16.69 -30.71 4.28
C ARG A 254 17.07 -31.73 3.20
N GLN A 255 16.13 -32.09 2.34
CA GLN A 255 16.33 -33.04 1.23
C GLN A 255 16.66 -32.37 -0.11
N ASN A 256 16.86 -31.04 -0.13
CA ASN A 256 17.11 -30.27 -1.34
C ASN A 256 16.05 -30.47 -2.45
N ILE A 257 14.79 -30.66 -2.04
CA ILE A 257 13.62 -30.78 -2.93
C ILE A 257 13.06 -29.38 -3.18
N ALA A 258 12.64 -29.10 -4.42
CA ALA A 258 12.03 -27.83 -4.77
C ALA A 258 10.83 -27.48 -3.85
N PRO A 259 10.62 -26.20 -3.49
CA PRO A 259 9.49 -25.78 -2.68
C PRO A 259 8.15 -26.24 -3.27
N GLY A 260 7.24 -26.76 -2.44
CA GLY A 260 5.96 -27.33 -2.87
C GLY A 260 5.11 -27.84 -1.71
N GLY A 261 3.88 -28.27 -2.01
CA GLY A 261 2.90 -28.85 -1.06
C GLY A 261 3.03 -30.37 -0.93
N ILE A 262 2.03 -31.07 -0.42
CA ILE A 262 2.07 -32.55 -0.43
C ILE A 262 1.83 -33.04 -1.87
N ASP A 263 2.90 -33.39 -2.57
CA ASP A 263 2.92 -33.75 -4.00
C ASP A 263 3.77 -35.01 -4.24
N ALA A 264 3.81 -35.52 -5.48
CA ALA A 264 4.50 -36.75 -5.83
C ALA A 264 6.01 -36.74 -5.45
N ALA A 265 6.67 -35.58 -5.55
CA ALA A 265 8.09 -35.45 -5.19
C ALA A 265 8.31 -35.62 -3.68
N LEU A 266 7.41 -35.06 -2.86
CA LEU A 266 7.45 -35.29 -1.41
C LEU A 266 7.18 -36.74 -1.05
N LEU A 267 6.17 -37.33 -1.67
CA LEU A 267 5.74 -38.71 -1.38
C LEU A 267 6.86 -39.70 -1.69
N ALA A 268 7.52 -39.54 -2.84
CA ALA A 268 8.69 -40.32 -3.20
C ALA A 268 9.82 -40.16 -2.17
N ALA A 269 10.13 -38.93 -1.75
CA ALA A 269 11.18 -38.67 -0.76
C ALA A 269 10.85 -39.16 0.66
N LEU A 270 9.57 -39.36 0.98
CA LEU A 270 9.11 -39.94 2.24
C LEU A 270 8.93 -41.46 2.19
N ASP A 271 9.19 -42.09 1.04
CA ASP A 271 8.95 -43.51 0.75
C ASP A 271 7.47 -43.91 0.91
N ILE A 272 6.55 -43.02 0.50
CA ILE A 272 5.10 -43.24 0.54
C ILE A 272 4.60 -43.63 -0.85
N VAL A 273 4.07 -44.84 -0.96
CA VAL A 273 3.38 -45.35 -2.16
C VAL A 273 1.87 -45.26 -1.92
N ILE A 274 1.13 -44.73 -2.90
CA ILE A 274 -0.32 -44.51 -2.84
C ILE A 274 -0.98 -45.27 -3.98
#